data_AF-A0A9N8HX43-F1
#
_entry.id   AF-A0A9N8HX43-F1
#
_cell.length_a   1.000
_cell.length_b   1.000
_cell.length_c   1.000
_cell.angle_alpha   90.00
_cell.angle_beta   90.00
_cell.angle_gamma   90.00
#
_symmetry.space_group_name_H-M   'P 1'
#
loop_
_entity.id
_entity.type
_entity.pdbx_description
1 polymer ?
#
loop_
_entity_poly.entity_id
_entity_poly.type
_entity_poly.pdbx_seq_one_letter_code
_entity_poly.pdbx_strand_id
1 'polypeptide(L)'
;MLLLNKQEVSSELRYSPTGQAYLENQALHYLCRNKDLENVSVKRFYELYEERPMKSVTGGSVRRTDEEKWPFMADTRHFVHPSAIKGNDGVLTGETSAGVILRKEEALVRVPQWAFSDAGGFGANILTCPTGELNQAMDTYAEVLLALYLPHRCLADLKKSVPQTNYAFAERLREVYEYDVLRKANKKNPSSSQKEPVIHPEHSRHRFQQTRGIR
;
A
#
# COMPACT_ATOMS: atom_id res chain seq x y z
N MET A 1 -0.63 -5.26 15.63
CA MET A 1 -0.97 -4.82 14.27
C MET A 1 -2.02 -5.77 13.71
N LEU A 2 -3.21 -5.27 13.37
CA LEU A 2 -4.36 -6.11 12.97
C LEU A 2 -4.08 -6.82 11.64
N LEU A 3 -3.42 -6.13 10.70
CA LEU A 3 -3.06 -6.63 9.38
C LEU A 3 -2.18 -7.89 9.41
N LEU A 4 -1.13 -7.87 10.25
CA LEU A 4 -0.22 -9.01 10.38
C LEU A 4 -0.86 -10.20 11.11
N ASN A 5 -1.85 -9.91 11.96
CA ASN A 5 -2.59 -10.93 12.72
C ASN A 5 -3.86 -11.39 12.01
N LYS A 6 -4.11 -10.96 10.76
CA LYS A 6 -5.34 -11.22 9.99
C LYS A 6 -6.63 -10.87 10.74
N GLN A 7 -6.55 -9.87 11.62
CA GLN A 7 -7.72 -9.38 12.34
C GLN A 7 -8.55 -8.48 11.41
N GLU A 8 -9.87 -8.45 11.64
CA GLU A 8 -10.79 -7.65 10.82
C GLU A 8 -10.49 -6.16 10.97
N VAL A 9 -10.27 -5.49 9.84
CA VAL A 9 -10.00 -4.05 9.79
C VAL A 9 -11.27 -3.35 9.29
N SER A 10 -11.66 -2.26 9.95
CA SER A 10 -12.87 -1.50 9.58
C SER A 10 -12.59 -0.56 8.40
N SER A 11 -13.47 -0.54 7.40
CA SER A 11 -13.40 0.40 6.26
C SER A 11 -13.70 1.84 6.66
N GLU A 12 -14.34 2.04 7.81
CA GLU A 12 -14.65 3.36 8.32
C GLU A 12 -13.40 3.96 8.94
N LEU A 13 -13.14 5.23 8.62
CA LEU A 13 -12.10 6.00 9.27
C LEU A 13 -12.47 6.20 10.74
N ARG A 14 -12.08 5.26 11.60
CA ARG A 14 -12.26 5.36 13.04
C ARG A 14 -11.14 6.20 13.62
N TYR A 15 -11.50 7.13 14.50
CA TYR A 15 -10.52 7.77 15.35
C TYR A 15 -9.82 6.70 16.19
N SER A 16 -8.53 6.50 15.91
CA SER A 16 -7.63 5.73 16.77
C SER A 16 -6.64 6.71 17.38
N PRO A 17 -6.44 6.72 18.70
CA PRO A 17 -5.45 7.59 19.33
C PRO A 17 -4.03 7.44 18.76
N THR A 18 -3.73 6.31 18.10
CA THR A 18 -2.42 5.98 17.52
C THR A 18 -2.38 6.04 16.00
N GLY A 19 -3.48 6.37 15.31
CA GLY A 19 -3.48 6.38 13.83
C GLY A 19 -3.53 5.02 13.14
N GLN A 20 -3.41 3.93 13.90
CA GLN A 20 -3.15 2.60 13.36
C GLN A 20 -4.20 2.14 12.33
N ALA A 21 -5.50 2.36 12.59
CA ALA A 21 -6.57 1.99 11.66
C ALA A 21 -6.47 2.71 10.30
N TYR A 22 -6.02 3.97 10.28
CA TYR A 22 -5.83 4.70 9.02
C TYR A 22 -4.71 4.08 8.18
N LEU A 23 -3.57 3.81 8.81
CA LEU A 23 -2.39 3.27 8.14
C LEU A 23 -2.63 1.82 7.66
N GLU A 24 -3.37 1.04 8.46
CA GLU A 24 -3.80 -0.30 8.08
C GLU A 24 -4.74 -0.27 6.87
N ASN A 25 -5.70 0.66 6.83
CA ASN A 25 -6.57 0.84 5.67
C ASN A 25 -5.79 1.24 4.41
N GLN A 26 -4.83 2.17 4.53
CA GLN A 26 -3.98 2.51 3.39
C GLN A 26 -3.23 1.28 2.88
N ALA A 27 -2.59 0.51 3.76
CA ALA A 27 -1.89 -0.71 3.37
C ALA A 27 -2.83 -1.72 2.68
N LEU A 28 -4.07 -1.89 3.15
CA LEU A 28 -5.08 -2.73 2.49
C LEU A 28 -5.46 -2.24 1.10
N HIS A 29 -5.52 -0.92 0.85
CA HIS A 29 -5.75 -0.38 -0.49
C HIS A 29 -4.66 -0.84 -1.47
N TYR A 30 -3.41 -0.81 -1.04
CA TYR A 30 -2.31 -1.27 -1.89
C TYR A 30 -2.28 -2.79 -2.03
N LEU A 31 -2.47 -3.54 -0.94
CA LEU A 31 -2.43 -5.01 -0.95
C LEU A 31 -3.58 -5.61 -1.78
N CYS A 32 -4.76 -4.99 -1.74
CA CYS A 32 -5.93 -5.37 -2.51
C CYS A 32 -6.11 -4.52 -3.77
N ARG A 33 -5.04 -3.90 -4.30
CA ARG A 33 -5.11 -3.13 -5.54
C ARG A 33 -5.57 -4.00 -6.70
N ASN A 34 -6.15 -3.36 -7.71
CA ASN A 34 -6.54 -4.03 -8.94
C ASN A 34 -5.34 -4.71 -9.63
N LYS A 35 -5.58 -5.82 -10.34
CA LYS A 35 -4.54 -6.58 -11.05
C LYS A 35 -3.76 -5.73 -12.04
N ASP A 36 -4.42 -4.77 -12.68
CA ASP A 36 -3.78 -3.86 -13.64
C ASP A 36 -2.78 -2.91 -12.98
N LEU A 37 -2.84 -2.77 -11.64
CA LEU A 37 -1.94 -1.95 -10.84
C LEU A 37 -0.89 -2.80 -10.09
N GLU A 38 -0.76 -4.09 -10.37
CA GLU A 38 0.19 -4.96 -9.65
C GLU A 38 1.65 -4.51 -9.79
N ASN A 39 2.01 -3.95 -10.94
CA ASN A 39 3.35 -3.45 -11.23
C ASN A 39 3.60 -2.02 -10.74
N VAL A 40 2.58 -1.34 -10.22
CA VAL A 40 2.74 0.01 -9.66
C VAL A 40 3.37 -0.10 -8.28
N SER A 41 4.55 0.51 -8.11
CA SER A 41 5.20 0.60 -6.79
C SER A 41 4.30 1.32 -5.79
N VAL A 42 4.39 0.94 -4.51
CA VAL A 42 3.71 1.56 -3.36
C VAL A 42 3.73 3.08 -3.38
N LYS A 43 4.93 3.64 -3.55
CA LYS A 43 5.12 5.09 -3.62
C LYS A 43 4.29 5.69 -4.74
N ARG A 44 4.36 5.12 -5.95
CA ARG A 44 3.57 5.60 -7.09
C ARG A 44 2.08 5.32 -6.94
N PHE A 45 1.69 4.25 -6.27
CA PHE A 45 0.29 3.99 -5.97
C PHE A 45 -0.30 5.13 -5.13
N TYR A 46 0.33 5.47 -4.01
CA TYR A 46 -0.17 6.56 -3.17
C TYR A 46 0.02 7.95 -3.77
N GLU A 47 1.03 8.15 -4.61
CA GLU A 47 1.29 9.44 -5.26
C GLU A 47 0.36 9.74 -6.43
N LEU A 48 0.00 8.70 -7.19
CA LEU A 48 -0.76 8.84 -8.44
C LEU A 48 -2.21 8.45 -8.29
N TYR A 49 -2.57 7.66 -7.28
CA TYR A 49 -3.93 7.15 -7.14
C TYR A 49 -4.59 7.69 -5.88
N GLU A 50 -5.89 7.93 -5.97
CA GLU A 50 -6.72 8.30 -4.82
C GLU A 50 -7.91 7.38 -4.69
N GLU A 51 -8.25 7.06 -3.44
CA GLU A 51 -9.42 6.25 -3.12
C GLU A 51 -10.71 6.99 -3.50
N ARG A 52 -11.63 6.28 -4.16
CA ARG A 52 -12.96 6.79 -4.48
C ARG A 52 -14.03 5.71 -4.24
N PRO A 53 -15.24 6.13 -3.82
CA PRO A 53 -16.39 5.24 -3.81
C PRO A 53 -16.68 4.70 -5.21
N MET A 54 -16.88 3.40 -5.30
CA MET A 54 -17.42 2.74 -6.49
C MET A 54 -18.94 2.78 -6.38
N LYS A 55 -19.59 3.46 -7.31
CA LYS A 55 -21.04 3.39 -7.41
C LYS A 55 -21.37 1.99 -7.95
N SER A 56 -22.16 1.19 -7.22
CA SER A 56 -22.72 -0.03 -7.79
C SER A 56 -23.55 0.39 -9.00
N VAL A 57 -23.33 -0.26 -10.15
CA VAL A 57 -24.13 -0.01 -11.35
C VAL A 57 -25.45 -0.77 -11.20
N THR A 58 -26.24 -0.41 -10.20
CA THR A 58 -27.62 -0.90 -10.04
C THR A 58 -28.55 0.15 -10.60
N GLY A 59 -28.86 0.02 -11.89
CA GLY A 59 -30.00 0.67 -12.55
C GLY A 59 -29.77 2.12 -13.00
N GLY A 60 -29.95 2.35 -14.30
CA GLY A 60 -30.44 3.63 -14.84
C GLY A 60 -29.46 4.80 -14.91
N SER A 61 -28.92 5.04 -16.10
CA SER A 61 -28.15 6.22 -16.52
C SER A 61 -26.76 6.38 -15.90
N VAL A 62 -25.79 5.72 -16.56
CA VAL A 62 -24.38 6.02 -16.37
C VAL A 62 -24.13 7.43 -16.92
N ARG A 63 -24.12 8.45 -16.06
CA ARG A 63 -23.26 9.61 -16.33
C ARG A 63 -21.84 9.08 -16.26
N ARG A 64 -21.27 8.70 -17.40
CA ARG A 64 -19.88 8.29 -17.53
C ARG A 64 -19.06 9.49 -17.07
N THR A 65 -18.54 9.44 -15.85
CA THR A 65 -17.35 10.20 -15.54
C THR A 65 -16.24 9.51 -16.34
N ASP A 66 -15.63 10.22 -17.30
CA ASP A 66 -14.53 9.73 -18.16
C ASP A 66 -13.27 9.32 -17.39
N GLU A 67 -13.30 9.36 -16.06
CA GLU A 67 -12.22 8.96 -15.18
C GLU A 67 -12.19 7.43 -15.05
N GLU A 68 -11.11 6.83 -15.54
CA GLU A 68 -10.84 5.41 -15.39
C GLU A 68 -10.78 5.04 -13.91
N LYS A 69 -11.49 3.96 -13.55
CA LYS A 69 -11.67 3.51 -12.17
C LYS A 69 -11.21 2.07 -12.05
N TRP A 70 -10.39 1.80 -11.04
CA TRP A 70 -9.91 0.47 -10.74
C TRP A 70 -10.49 0.02 -9.39
N PRO A 71 -11.47 -0.90 -9.38
CA PRO A 71 -12.00 -1.43 -8.12
C PRO A 71 -10.92 -2.22 -7.39
N PHE A 72 -10.96 -2.18 -6.06
CA PHE A 72 -10.14 -3.07 -5.23
C PHE A 72 -10.56 -4.53 -5.44
N MET A 73 -9.62 -5.44 -5.20
CA MET A 73 -9.92 -6.86 -5.11
C MET A 73 -10.60 -7.15 -3.77
N ALA A 74 -11.83 -7.68 -3.81
CA ALA A 74 -12.58 -8.02 -2.59
C ALA A 74 -11.83 -9.04 -1.71
N ASP A 75 -11.22 -10.04 -2.34
CA ASP A 75 -10.42 -11.07 -1.67
C ASP A 75 -9.19 -11.43 -2.50
N THR A 76 -8.02 -11.36 -1.88
CA THR A 76 -6.71 -11.73 -2.45
C THR A 76 -6.25 -13.13 -2.03
N ARG A 77 -7.10 -13.89 -1.33
CA ARG A 77 -6.82 -15.13 -0.56
C ARG A 77 -5.99 -14.92 0.70
N HIS A 78 -5.26 -13.81 0.78
CA HIS A 78 -4.43 -13.45 1.93
C HIS A 78 -5.08 -12.36 2.77
N PHE A 79 -5.77 -11.43 2.09
CA PHE A 79 -6.43 -10.27 2.67
C PHE A 79 -7.80 -10.10 2.04
N VAL A 80 -8.79 -9.78 2.88
CA VAL A 80 -10.12 -9.33 2.47
C VAL A 80 -10.15 -7.82 2.58
N HIS A 81 -10.54 -7.13 1.51
CA HIS A 81 -10.60 -5.67 1.51
C HIS A 81 -11.76 -5.20 2.41
N PRO A 82 -11.60 -4.15 3.22
CA PRO A 82 -12.62 -3.75 4.17
C PRO A 82 -13.87 -3.17 3.49
N SER A 83 -13.76 -2.71 2.24
CA SER A 83 -14.91 -2.30 1.41
C SER A 83 -15.53 -3.45 0.60
N ALA A 84 -15.12 -4.70 0.83
CA ALA A 84 -15.72 -5.85 0.16
C ALA A 84 -17.20 -6.01 0.53
N ILE A 85 -18.04 -6.21 -0.48
CA ILE A 85 -19.49 -6.29 -0.31
C ILE A 85 -19.87 -7.74 -0.01
N LYS A 86 -20.57 -7.95 1.11
CA LYS A 86 -21.19 -9.23 1.48
C LYS A 86 -22.64 -9.26 1.02
N GLY A 87 -23.08 -10.38 0.46
CA GLY A 87 -24.47 -10.65 0.12
C GLY A 87 -25.34 -10.81 1.37
N ASN A 88 -26.65 -11.00 1.17
CA ASN A 88 -27.61 -11.22 2.26
C ASN A 88 -27.33 -12.52 3.05
N ASP A 89 -26.64 -13.46 2.43
CA ASP A 89 -26.16 -14.72 3.00
C ASP A 89 -24.80 -14.57 3.73
N GLY A 90 -24.23 -13.37 3.77
CA GLY A 90 -22.92 -13.08 4.36
C GLY A 90 -21.74 -13.46 3.49
N VAL A 91 -21.96 -14.01 2.29
CA VAL A 91 -20.91 -14.45 1.37
C VAL A 91 -20.36 -13.25 0.58
N LEU A 92 -19.05 -13.21 0.35
CA LEU A 92 -18.43 -12.16 -0.46
C LEU A 92 -18.93 -12.24 -1.91
N THR A 93 -19.44 -11.12 -2.41
CA THR A 93 -19.96 -10.98 -3.79
C THR A 93 -18.85 -10.92 -4.84
N GLY A 94 -17.60 -10.69 -4.40
CA GLY A 94 -16.46 -10.39 -5.27
C GLY A 94 -16.34 -8.91 -5.63
N GLU A 95 -17.32 -8.08 -5.25
CA GLU A 95 -17.33 -6.64 -5.50
C GLU A 95 -16.83 -5.84 -4.28
N THR A 96 -16.34 -4.62 -4.54
CA THR A 96 -15.95 -3.67 -3.52
C THR A 96 -16.68 -2.34 -3.70
N SER A 97 -17.09 -1.71 -2.61
CA SER A 97 -17.73 -0.38 -2.63
C SER A 97 -16.74 0.76 -2.81
N ALA A 98 -15.44 0.46 -2.86
CA ALA A 98 -14.37 1.42 -3.10
C ALA A 98 -13.33 0.87 -4.09
N GLY A 99 -12.52 1.78 -4.62
CA GLY A 99 -11.36 1.50 -5.46
C GLY A 99 -10.56 2.78 -5.65
N VAL A 100 -9.80 2.88 -6.73
CA VAL A 100 -8.96 4.05 -6.99
C VAL A 100 -9.20 4.66 -8.37
N ILE A 101 -8.87 5.94 -8.48
CA ILE A 101 -8.74 6.68 -9.74
C ILE A 101 -7.36 7.31 -9.83
N LEU A 102 -6.92 7.61 -11.06
CA LEU A 102 -5.70 8.37 -11.28
C LEU A 102 -5.93 9.84 -10.92
N ARG A 103 -5.05 10.41 -10.10
CA ARG A 103 -5.05 11.83 -9.72
C ARG A 103 -4.69 12.70 -10.92
N LYS A 104 -5.23 13.92 -10.93
CA LYS A 104 -4.84 14.96 -11.89
C LYS A 104 -3.44 15.52 -11.60
N GLU A 105 -3.06 15.55 -10.32
CA GLU A 105 -1.76 16.04 -9.84
C GLU A 105 -1.15 15.01 -8.88
N GLU A 106 0.15 14.76 -8.99
CA GLU A 106 0.87 13.90 -8.04
C GLU A 106 0.82 14.53 -6.65
N ALA A 107 0.46 13.75 -5.62
CA ALA A 107 0.39 14.24 -4.25
C ALA A 107 0.93 13.20 -3.27
N LEU A 108 1.68 13.64 -2.26
CA LEU A 108 2.14 12.73 -1.21
C LEU A 108 0.95 12.15 -0.42
N VAL A 109 1.12 10.94 0.12
CA VAL A 109 0.11 10.35 1.00
C VAL A 109 -0.12 11.27 2.20
N ARG A 110 -1.37 11.64 2.42
CA ARG A 110 -1.75 12.54 3.51
C ARG A 110 -1.90 11.73 4.78
N VAL A 111 -0.87 11.72 5.62
CA VAL A 111 -1.00 11.10 6.93
C VAL A 111 -1.52 12.13 7.94
N PRO A 112 -2.57 11.82 8.71
CA PRO A 112 -3.02 12.73 9.76
C PRO A 112 -1.90 12.93 10.78
N GLN A 113 -1.65 14.18 11.20
CA GLN A 113 -0.61 14.45 12.20
C GLN A 113 -0.86 13.69 13.50
N TRP A 114 -2.13 13.57 13.92
CA TRP A 114 -2.52 12.78 15.10
C TRP A 114 -2.28 11.27 14.94
N ALA A 115 -2.17 10.77 13.72
CA ALA A 115 -1.86 9.36 13.45
C ALA A 115 -0.38 9.04 13.72
N PHE A 116 0.42 10.07 13.98
CA PHE A 116 1.75 9.95 14.54
C PHE A 116 1.73 10.69 15.88
N SER A 117 1.40 9.96 16.95
CA SER A 117 1.60 10.46 18.31
C SER A 117 3.03 11.02 18.39
N ASP A 118 3.14 12.24 18.91
CA ASP A 118 4.39 13.02 18.95
C ASP A 118 5.60 12.11 19.17
N ALA A 119 6.58 12.21 18.27
CA ALA A 119 7.85 11.51 18.38
C ALA A 119 8.63 11.86 19.66
N GLY A 120 8.07 12.71 20.55
CA GLY A 120 8.50 12.88 21.94
C GLY A 120 8.78 11.57 22.68
N GLY A 121 8.09 10.46 22.37
CA GLY A 121 8.40 9.14 22.92
C GLY A 121 9.70 8.50 22.41
N PHE A 122 10.29 9.02 21.33
CA PHE A 122 11.54 8.49 20.78
C PHE A 122 12.74 8.97 21.59
N GLY A 123 12.73 10.22 22.06
CA GLY A 123 13.89 10.81 22.75
C GLY A 123 15.12 11.04 21.85
N ALA A 124 15.13 10.53 20.60
CA ALA A 124 16.18 10.73 19.62
C ALA A 124 15.63 10.59 18.19
N ASN A 125 16.42 10.98 17.18
CA ASN A 125 16.04 10.82 15.78
C ASN A 125 16.20 9.35 15.35
N ILE A 126 15.08 8.67 15.09
CA ILE A 126 15.04 7.26 14.68
C ILE A 126 15.90 6.97 13.44
N LEU A 127 16.15 7.92 12.55
CA LEU A 127 16.94 7.69 11.33
C LEU A 127 18.46 7.81 11.52
N THR A 128 18.91 8.46 12.61
CA THR A 128 20.32 8.83 12.76
C THR A 128 20.91 8.53 14.14
N CYS A 129 20.11 8.19 15.15
CA CYS A 129 20.64 7.91 16.49
C CYS A 129 21.44 6.59 16.53
N PRO A 130 22.40 6.42 17.45
CA PRO A 130 23.10 5.15 17.65
C PRO A 130 22.12 3.98 17.94
N THR A 131 22.46 2.75 17.55
CA THR A 131 21.61 1.56 17.80
C THR A 131 21.26 1.39 19.29
N GLY A 132 22.15 1.77 20.20
CA GLY A 132 21.91 1.71 21.65
C GLY A 132 20.86 2.70 22.16
N GLU A 133 20.47 3.70 21.35
CA GLU A 133 19.42 4.67 21.67
C GLU A 133 18.07 4.31 21.04
N LEU A 134 18.01 3.21 20.27
CA LEU A 134 16.75 2.67 19.80
C LEU A 134 15.92 2.17 20.98
N ASN A 135 14.60 2.31 20.87
CA ASN A 135 13.66 1.87 21.88
C ASN A 135 12.41 1.26 21.26
N GLN A 136 11.55 0.68 22.09
CA GLN A 136 10.35 -0.01 21.65
C GLN A 136 9.36 0.90 20.91
N ALA A 137 9.29 2.18 21.27
CA ALA A 137 8.40 3.14 20.60
C ALA A 137 8.87 3.40 19.16
N MET A 138 10.18 3.57 18.95
CA MET A 138 10.78 3.67 17.63
C MET A 138 10.54 2.41 16.78
N ASP A 139 10.73 1.23 17.37
CA ASP A 139 10.56 -0.04 16.65
C ASP A 139 9.11 -0.29 16.23
N THR A 140 8.16 -0.03 17.15
CA THR A 140 6.72 -0.11 16.86
C THR A 140 6.33 0.87 15.75
N TYR A 141 6.87 2.09 15.79
CA TYR A 141 6.64 3.08 14.74
C TYR A 141 7.20 2.64 13.39
N ALA A 142 8.42 2.10 13.39
CA ALA A 142 9.07 1.61 12.19
C ALA A 142 8.34 0.41 11.58
N GLU A 143 7.80 -0.49 12.39
CA GLU A 143 6.97 -1.61 11.93
C GLU A 143 5.77 -1.08 11.12
N VAL A 144 5.08 -0.06 11.64
CA VAL A 144 3.93 0.56 10.97
C VAL A 144 4.34 1.26 9.68
N LEU A 145 5.44 2.01 9.67
CA LEU A 145 5.94 2.67 8.46
C LEU A 145 6.36 1.67 7.38
N LEU A 146 7.04 0.60 7.77
CA LEU A 146 7.45 -0.46 6.86
C LEU A 146 6.24 -1.16 6.27
N ALA A 147 5.19 -1.42 7.06
CA ALA A 147 3.94 -1.97 6.54
C ALA A 147 3.28 -1.07 5.49
N LEU A 148 3.40 0.26 5.65
CA LEU A 148 2.84 1.22 4.70
C LEU A 148 3.66 1.34 3.41
N TYR A 149 4.99 1.48 3.52
CA TYR A 149 5.87 1.83 2.40
C TYR A 149 6.58 0.63 1.75
N LEU A 150 6.65 -0.48 2.47
CA LEU A 150 7.14 -1.79 2.01
C LEU A 150 6.11 -2.88 2.36
N PRO A 151 4.91 -2.84 1.75
CA PRO A 151 3.88 -3.84 1.94
C PRO A 151 4.37 -5.16 1.34
N HIS A 152 4.95 -5.97 2.22
CA HIS A 152 5.31 -7.34 1.94
C HIS A 152 4.04 -8.19 1.99
N ARG A 153 3.87 -9.09 1.02
CA ARG A 153 2.72 -10.02 1.00
C ARG A 153 2.83 -11.08 2.11
N CYS A 154 3.98 -11.21 2.78
CA CYS A 154 4.14 -12.06 3.96
C CYS A 154 5.06 -11.46 5.04
N LEU A 155 4.75 -11.76 6.31
CA LEU A 155 5.54 -11.34 7.49
C LEU A 155 7.00 -11.80 7.41
N ALA A 156 7.25 -12.96 6.79
CA ALA A 156 8.60 -13.51 6.68
C ALA A 156 9.52 -12.61 5.86
N ASP A 157 8.99 -11.81 4.93
CA ASP A 157 9.81 -10.89 4.13
C ASP A 157 10.25 -9.65 4.92
N LEU A 158 9.55 -9.31 6.01
CA LEU A 158 9.99 -8.27 6.97
C LEU A 158 11.11 -8.79 7.89
N LYS A 159 11.11 -10.10 8.21
CA LYS A 159 12.02 -10.73 9.18
C LYS A 159 13.29 -11.33 8.56
N LYS A 160 13.38 -11.42 7.23
CA LYS A 160 14.43 -12.20 6.53
C LYS A 160 15.80 -11.54 6.47
N SER A 161 15.94 -10.24 6.74
CA SER A 161 17.19 -9.50 6.46
C SER A 161 17.90 -8.90 7.66
N VAL A 162 17.29 -8.90 8.86
CA VAL A 162 17.85 -8.21 10.02
C VAL A 162 18.40 -9.24 11.00
N PRO A 163 19.64 -9.08 11.53
CA PRO A 163 20.11 -9.89 12.65
C PRO A 163 19.09 -9.85 13.81
N GLN A 164 19.07 -10.87 14.67
CA GLN A 164 18.21 -10.89 15.86
C GLN A 164 18.60 -9.74 16.81
N THR A 165 18.11 -8.54 16.54
CA THR A 165 18.22 -7.37 17.41
C THR A 165 16.88 -7.14 18.08
N ASN A 166 16.90 -6.42 19.21
CA ASN A 166 15.69 -6.08 19.94
C ASN A 166 14.79 -5.09 19.16
N TYR A 167 15.29 -4.48 18.07
CA TYR A 167 14.63 -3.39 17.33
C TYR A 167 14.73 -3.60 15.80
N ALA A 168 14.33 -4.78 15.33
CA ALA A 168 14.52 -5.20 13.95
C ALA A 168 13.82 -4.31 12.92
N PHE A 169 12.67 -3.72 13.26
CA PHE A 169 11.94 -2.86 12.33
C PHE A 169 12.57 -1.47 12.23
N ALA A 170 13.02 -0.91 13.35
CA ALA A 170 13.73 0.38 13.34
C ALA A 170 15.01 0.32 12.50
N GLU A 171 15.79 -0.76 12.62
CA GLU A 171 16.98 -0.98 11.79
C GLU A 171 16.62 -1.15 10.32
N ARG A 172 15.60 -1.95 10.00
CA ARG A 172 15.14 -2.13 8.62
C ARG A 172 14.68 -0.82 7.98
N LEU A 173 13.99 0.04 8.74
CA LEU A 173 13.59 1.36 8.27
C LEU A 173 14.80 2.23 7.90
N ARG A 174 15.88 2.18 8.70
CA ARG A 174 17.12 2.91 8.40
C ARG A 174 17.80 2.41 7.14
N GLU A 175 17.92 1.09 6.96
CA GLU A 175 18.49 0.50 5.74
C GLU A 175 17.76 0.99 4.48
N VAL A 176 16.42 1.00 4.54
CA VAL A 176 15.57 1.43 3.43
C VAL A 176 15.76 2.92 3.17
N TYR A 177 15.84 3.73 4.23
CA TYR A 177 16.09 5.17 4.12
C TYR A 177 17.46 5.47 3.50
N GLU A 178 18.52 4.80 3.95
CA GLU A 178 19.88 4.94 3.41
C GLU A 178 19.93 4.60 1.92
N TYR A 179 19.33 3.49 1.51
CA TYR A 179 19.21 3.12 0.11
C TYR A 179 18.52 4.21 -0.73
N ASP A 180 17.47 4.82 -0.17
CA ASP A 180 16.72 5.87 -0.85
C ASP A 180 17.51 7.19 -0.97
N VAL A 181 18.30 7.53 0.04
CA VAL A 181 19.23 8.67 0.02
C VAL A 181 20.30 8.46 -1.06
N LEU A 182 20.93 7.28 -1.09
CA LEU A 182 21.95 6.92 -2.10
C LEU A 182 21.38 6.98 -3.51
N ARG A 183 20.19 6.42 -3.72
CA ARG A 183 19.49 6.47 -5.02
C ARG A 183 19.22 7.90 -5.49
N LYS A 184 18.82 8.80 -4.58
CA LYS A 184 18.58 10.22 -4.89
C LYS A 184 19.88 10.96 -5.20
N ALA A 185 20.97 10.68 -4.48
CA ALA A 185 22.28 11.24 -4.76
C ALA A 185 22.78 10.84 -6.16
N ASN A 186 22.62 9.57 -6.53
CA ASN A 186 22.98 9.05 -7.86
C ASN A 186 22.13 9.66 -9.01
N LYS A 187 20.88 10.06 -8.74
CA LYS A 187 20.07 10.79 -9.72
C LYS A 187 20.49 12.26 -9.91
N LYS A 188 21.04 12.89 -8.86
CA LYS A 188 21.52 14.28 -8.92
C LYS A 188 22.90 14.41 -9.56
N ASN A 189 23.69 13.35 -9.54
CA ASN A 189 24.95 13.23 -10.26
C ASN A 189 24.83 12.11 -11.29
N PRO A 190 24.30 12.36 -12.51
CA PRO A 190 24.35 11.38 -13.58
C PRO A 190 25.78 11.29 -14.09
N SER A 191 26.66 10.66 -13.31
CA SER A 191 27.93 10.19 -13.85
C SER A 191 27.61 9.15 -14.92
N SER A 192 28.07 9.43 -16.13
CA SER A 192 27.95 8.60 -17.32
C SER A 192 28.21 7.12 -17.01
N SER A 193 27.30 6.26 -17.44
CA SER A 193 27.38 4.79 -17.53
C SER A 193 26.40 4.06 -16.61
N GLN A 194 25.13 4.03 -17.02
CA GLN A 194 24.37 2.80 -17.29
C GLN A 194 22.95 3.21 -17.69
N LYS A 195 22.61 3.00 -18.97
CA LYS A 195 21.23 3.14 -19.45
C LYS A 195 20.45 1.91 -18.97
N GLU A 196 19.59 2.07 -17.97
CA GLU A 196 18.52 1.09 -17.75
C GLU A 196 17.57 1.12 -18.97
N PRO A 197 17.12 -0.04 -19.48
CA PRO A 197 16.22 -0.09 -20.61
C PRO A 197 14.84 0.46 -20.20
N VAL A 198 14.41 1.48 -20.94
CA VAL A 198 13.03 1.98 -20.90
C VAL A 198 12.13 0.87 -21.45
N ILE A 199 11.41 0.18 -20.57
CA ILE A 199 10.33 -0.72 -20.99
C ILE A 199 9.14 0.17 -21.34
N HIS A 200 8.97 0.46 -22.63
CA HIS A 200 7.72 0.97 -23.16
C HIS A 200 6.64 -0.11 -23.04
N PRO A 201 5.44 0.19 -22.52
CA PRO A 201 4.33 -0.75 -22.56
C PRO A 201 3.80 -0.81 -24.01
N GLU A 202 4.26 -1.80 -24.77
CA GLU A 202 3.60 -2.14 -26.02
C GLU A 202 2.24 -2.79 -25.74
N HIS A 203 1.20 -2.16 -26.29
CA HIS A 203 -0.15 -2.70 -26.37
C HIS A 203 -0.17 -4.00 -27.19
N SER A 204 -0.08 -5.15 -26.52
CA SER A 204 -0.47 -6.42 -27.12
C SER A 204 -1.94 -6.72 -26.83
N ARG A 205 -2.81 -6.27 -27.73
CA ARG A 205 -4.19 -6.76 -27.85
C ARG A 205 -4.18 -8.21 -28.31
N HIS A 206 -4.21 -9.16 -27.38
CA HIS A 206 -4.57 -10.54 -27.73
C HIS A 206 -6.06 -10.80 -27.50
N ARG A 207 -6.76 -10.78 -28.63
CA ARG A 207 -8.15 -11.18 -28.85
C ARG A 207 -8.26 -12.70 -28.64
N PHE A 208 -8.73 -13.15 -27.48
CA PHE A 208 -9.12 -14.55 -27.30
C PHE A 208 -10.52 -14.77 -27.87
N GLN A 209 -10.61 -15.50 -28.97
CA GLN A 209 -11.85 -16.12 -29.44
C GLN A 209 -12.11 -17.37 -28.58
N GLN A 210 -13.24 -17.40 -27.87
CA GLN A 210 -13.74 -18.63 -27.28
C GLN A 210 -14.44 -19.47 -28.36
N THR A 211 -13.86 -20.62 -28.69
CA THR A 211 -14.54 -21.70 -29.40
C THR A 211 -15.52 -22.41 -28.47
N ARG A 212 -16.79 -22.48 -28.90
CA ARG A 212 -17.84 -23.30 -28.28
C ARG A 212 -17.46 -24.78 -28.38
N GLY A 213 -17.37 -25.46 -27.25
CA GLY A 213 -17.34 -26.92 -27.16
C GLY A 213 -18.75 -27.45 -26.96
N ILE A 214 -19.26 -28.13 -27.99
CA ILE A 214 -20.41 -29.01 -27.93
C ILE A 214 -19.95 -30.33 -27.31
N ARG A 215 -20.63 -30.79 -26.25
CA ARG A 215 -21.16 -32.15 -26.08
C ARG A 215 -22.01 -32.21 -24.81
#